data_AF-A0A3D0Y395-F1
#
_entry.id   AF-A0A3D0Y395-F1
#
_cell.length_a   1.000
_cell.length_b   1.000
_cell.length_c   1.000
_cell.angle_alpha   90.00
_cell.angle_beta   90.00
_cell.angle_gamma   90.00
#
_symmetry.space_group_name_H-M   'P 1'
#
loop_
_entity.id
_entity.type
_entity.pdbx_description
1 polymer ?
#
loop_
_entity_poly.entity_id
_entity_poly.type
_entity_poly.pdbx_seq_one_letter_code
_entity_poly.pdbx_strand_id
1 'polypeptide(L)'
;MEIVTWYAYCMKSISKVLFFLLFLGVFVSFVADPIHAALVPCGMSDTVSGGYLQDECNFCDLQVLALNILNFLVLISAVVAALLFLNAGFLYITSSANPGNISKAHKIFGHTLVGMIIIFAAWLIISQIMIILYNGSPLSSRGDWNAILDGCQNARPSTDPSTDPSTDPSTDPSTDPSTDPSTDPSTDPSTPPSAGTLSDAQARSEVDPYYNVWESAPGATSFEGVQQSTIDGAIAIAEDSGIPKSELWITGAVDSGGVHAPGEISHGTGYKLDFEDTVSLNNYFESSGQFVRDGSVDGYPRYTGTINGQNIVAVYENRTNTHWDVTFY
;
A
#
# COMPACT_ATOMS: atom_id res chain seq x y z
N MET A 1 -10.72 3.60 -65.45
CA MET A 1 -11.65 2.94 -64.51
C MET A 1 -10.90 2.06 -63.49
N GLU A 2 -9.75 1.48 -63.83
CA GLU A 2 -8.99 0.61 -62.91
C GLU A 2 -8.16 1.32 -61.82
N ILE A 3 -7.72 2.55 -62.03
CA ILE A 3 -6.93 3.29 -61.03
C ILE A 3 -7.78 3.67 -59.81
N VAL A 4 -9.06 4.01 -60.03
CA VAL A 4 -9.98 4.43 -58.96
C VAL A 4 -10.41 3.24 -58.10
N THR A 5 -10.61 2.07 -58.70
CA THR A 5 -10.94 0.83 -57.98
C THR A 5 -9.74 0.32 -57.17
N TRP A 6 -8.53 0.45 -57.69
CA TRP A 6 -7.30 0.13 -56.96
C TRP A 6 -7.08 1.07 -55.76
N TYR A 7 -7.27 2.38 -55.94
CA TYR A 7 -7.17 3.35 -54.84
C TYR A 7 -8.22 3.11 -53.75
N ALA A 8 -9.46 2.82 -54.14
CA ALA A 8 -10.53 2.50 -53.20
C ALA A 8 -10.25 1.19 -52.43
N TYR A 9 -9.69 0.17 -53.10
CA TYR A 9 -9.29 -1.09 -52.47
C TYR A 9 -8.11 -0.90 -51.51
N CYS A 10 -7.09 -0.16 -51.93
CA CYS A 10 -5.90 0.13 -51.14
C CYS A 10 -6.23 0.99 -49.90
N MET A 11 -7.07 2.02 -50.02
CA MET A 11 -7.55 2.80 -48.87
C MET A 11 -8.39 1.95 -47.90
N LYS A 12 -9.22 1.02 -48.39
CA LYS A 12 -9.98 0.09 -47.53
C LYS A 12 -9.08 -0.88 -46.77
N SER A 13 -7.96 -1.29 -47.37
CA SER A 13 -6.98 -2.18 -46.74
C SER A 13 -6.13 -1.44 -45.71
N ILE A 14 -5.63 -0.25 -46.08
CA ILE A 14 -4.84 0.63 -45.21
C ILE A 14 -5.64 1.08 -43.99
N SER A 15 -6.93 1.43 -44.15
CA SER A 15 -7.79 1.80 -43.02
C SER A 15 -7.97 0.65 -42.02
N LYS A 16 -8.09 -0.61 -42.48
CA LYS A 16 -8.18 -1.77 -41.59
C LYS A 16 -6.88 -2.03 -40.83
N VAL A 17 -5.73 -1.85 -41.48
CA VAL A 17 -4.41 -2.02 -40.87
C VAL A 17 -4.13 -0.91 -39.85
N LEU A 18 -4.42 0.35 -40.19
CA LEU A 18 -4.28 1.48 -39.26
C LEU A 18 -5.19 1.34 -38.04
N PHE A 19 -6.42 0.86 -38.24
CA PHE A 19 -7.34 0.59 -37.15
C PHE A 19 -6.85 -0.54 -36.24
N PHE A 20 -6.32 -1.62 -36.82
CA PHE A 20 -5.73 -2.72 -36.07
C PHE A 20 -4.49 -2.28 -35.29
N LEU A 21 -3.61 -1.46 -35.88
CA LEU A 21 -2.40 -0.96 -35.22
C LEU A 21 -2.71 0.05 -34.10
N LEU A 22 -3.68 0.94 -34.30
CA LEU A 22 -4.12 1.90 -33.29
C LEU A 22 -4.79 1.17 -32.12
N PHE A 23 -5.55 0.12 -32.40
CA PHE A 23 -6.14 -0.75 -31.39
C PHE A 23 -5.11 -1.61 -30.66
N LEU A 24 -4.14 -2.19 -31.37
CA LEU A 24 -3.03 -2.94 -30.77
C LEU A 24 -2.20 -2.04 -29.85
N GLY A 25 -1.99 -0.77 -30.22
CA GLY A 25 -1.35 0.22 -29.37
C GLY A 25 -2.11 0.47 -28.07
N VAL A 26 -3.42 0.76 -28.14
CA VAL A 26 -4.26 0.97 -26.94
C VAL A 26 -4.35 -0.29 -26.08
N PHE A 27 -4.51 -1.46 -26.71
CA PHE A 27 -4.54 -2.74 -26.02
C PHE A 27 -3.23 -3.00 -25.29
N VAL A 28 -2.09 -2.87 -25.97
CA VAL A 28 -0.75 -3.04 -25.37
C VAL A 28 -0.52 -2.03 -24.24
N SER A 29 -0.96 -0.77 -24.37
CA SER A 29 -0.87 0.20 -23.28
C SER A 29 -1.69 -0.21 -22.04
N PHE A 30 -2.82 -0.89 -22.21
CA PHE A 30 -3.62 -1.40 -21.09
C PHE A 30 -3.07 -2.71 -20.50
N VAL A 31 -2.42 -3.58 -21.29
CA VAL A 31 -1.79 -4.82 -20.75
C VAL A 31 -0.38 -4.58 -20.19
N ALA A 32 0.28 -3.50 -20.59
CA ALA A 32 1.63 -3.15 -20.15
C ALA A 32 1.69 -2.47 -18.78
N ASP A 33 0.53 -2.13 -18.17
CA ASP A 33 0.52 -1.74 -16.77
C ASP A 33 0.93 -2.96 -15.92
N PRO A 34 1.97 -2.84 -15.08
CA PRO A 34 2.58 -3.96 -14.35
C PRO A 34 1.70 -4.53 -13.22
N ILE A 35 0.44 -4.11 -13.13
CA ILE A 35 -0.46 -4.39 -12.00
C ILE A 35 -1.26 -5.69 -12.18
N HIS A 36 -0.94 -6.53 -13.17
CA HIS A 36 -1.54 -7.86 -13.26
C HIS A 36 -0.87 -8.79 -12.25
N ALA A 37 -1.26 -8.64 -10.98
CA ALA A 37 -1.10 -9.67 -9.97
C ALA A 37 -1.50 -11.02 -10.56
N ALA A 38 -0.73 -12.06 -10.28
CA ALA A 38 -1.09 -13.41 -10.67
C ALA A 38 -2.54 -13.70 -10.24
N LEU A 39 -3.36 -14.27 -11.14
CA LEU A 39 -4.78 -14.56 -10.87
C LEU A 39 -4.93 -15.32 -9.54
N VAL A 40 -4.05 -16.30 -9.31
CA VAL A 40 -3.94 -17.03 -8.05
C VAL A 40 -2.82 -16.40 -7.19
N PRO A 41 -3.12 -15.90 -5.99
CA PRO A 41 -2.16 -15.15 -5.17
C PRO A 41 -1.28 -16.02 -4.24
N CYS A 42 -1.54 -17.33 -4.15
CA CYS A 42 -0.88 -18.26 -3.23
C CYS A 42 -0.54 -19.59 -3.92
N GLY A 43 0.25 -20.45 -3.26
CA GLY A 43 0.54 -21.82 -3.75
C GLY A 43 1.44 -21.89 -4.99
N MET A 44 2.23 -20.84 -5.27
CA MET A 44 3.23 -20.84 -6.35
C MET A 44 4.66 -21.13 -5.85
N SER A 45 4.84 -21.30 -4.54
CA SER A 45 6.12 -21.56 -3.90
C SER A 45 6.32 -23.06 -3.63
N ASP A 46 7.45 -23.60 -4.08
CA ASP A 46 7.91 -24.97 -3.75
C ASP A 46 8.84 -24.98 -2.50
N THR A 47 8.96 -23.83 -1.82
CA THR A 47 9.81 -23.67 -0.63
C THR A 47 9.15 -24.26 0.61
N VAL A 48 9.80 -25.23 1.25
CA VAL A 48 9.36 -25.83 2.52
C VAL A 48 10.21 -25.24 3.65
N SER A 49 9.57 -24.65 4.67
CA SER A 49 10.22 -24.20 5.90
C SER A 49 9.52 -24.82 7.11
N GLY A 50 10.27 -25.37 8.06
CA GLY A 50 9.70 -26.00 9.26
C GLY A 50 8.85 -27.26 9.03
N GLY A 51 8.94 -27.90 7.85
CA GLY A 51 8.13 -29.08 7.51
C GLY A 51 6.76 -28.77 6.90
N TYR A 52 6.46 -27.50 6.62
CA TYR A 52 5.27 -27.03 5.92
C TYR A 52 5.67 -26.27 4.65
N LEU A 53 4.81 -26.27 3.62
CA LEU A 53 5.01 -25.47 2.42
C LEU A 53 4.81 -23.98 2.80
N GLN A 54 5.77 -23.11 2.48
CA GLN A 54 5.51 -21.67 2.52
C GLN A 54 4.50 -21.34 1.42
N ASP A 55 3.47 -20.57 1.76
CA ASP A 55 2.32 -20.17 0.92
C ASP A 55 1.18 -21.20 0.77
N GLU A 56 0.79 -21.90 1.85
CA GLU A 56 -0.50 -22.58 1.89
C GLU A 56 -1.65 -21.57 1.73
N CYS A 57 -2.49 -21.79 0.71
CA CYS A 57 -3.64 -20.94 0.42
C CYS A 57 -4.66 -20.97 1.57
N ASN A 58 -5.00 -19.80 2.09
CA ASN A 58 -6.03 -19.63 3.12
C ASN A 58 -7.31 -18.98 2.55
N PHE A 59 -8.31 -18.79 3.42
CA PHE A 59 -9.58 -18.18 3.04
C PHE A 59 -9.45 -16.71 2.60
N CYS A 60 -8.42 -16.00 3.05
CA CYS A 60 -8.11 -14.63 2.62
C CYS A 60 -7.57 -14.62 1.19
N ASP A 61 -6.71 -15.57 0.84
CA ASP A 61 -6.20 -15.71 -0.53
C ASP A 61 -7.31 -16.09 -1.52
N LEU A 62 -8.34 -16.83 -1.07
CA LEU A 62 -9.54 -17.11 -1.85
C LEU A 62 -10.35 -15.84 -2.15
N GLN A 63 -10.41 -14.89 -1.22
CA GLN A 63 -11.08 -13.60 -1.43
C GLN A 63 -10.31 -12.71 -2.41
N VAL A 64 -8.98 -12.66 -2.30
CA VAL A 64 -8.10 -11.98 -3.27
C VAL A 64 -8.25 -12.60 -4.66
N LEU A 65 -8.28 -13.93 -4.77
CA LEU A 65 -8.54 -14.64 -6.02
C LEU A 65 -9.89 -14.22 -6.64
N ALA A 66 -10.96 -14.13 -5.86
CA ALA A 66 -12.27 -13.72 -6.36
C ALA A 66 -12.26 -12.29 -6.93
N LEU A 67 -11.53 -11.37 -6.29
CA LEU A 67 -11.37 -10.00 -6.78
C LEU A 67 -10.49 -9.92 -8.02
N ASN A 68 -9.38 -10.67 -8.07
CA ASN A 68 -8.53 -10.77 -9.25
C ASN A 68 -9.32 -11.30 -10.46
N ILE A 69 -10.17 -12.31 -10.24
CA ILE A 69 -11.09 -12.83 -11.27
C ILE A 69 -12.08 -11.74 -11.71
N LEU A 70 -12.70 -11.01 -10.77
CA LEU A 70 -13.66 -9.96 -11.11
C LEU A 70 -12.99 -8.87 -11.95
N ASN A 71 -11.83 -8.38 -11.54
CA ASN A 71 -11.07 -7.36 -12.26
C ASN A 71 -10.64 -7.84 -13.64
N PHE A 72 -10.17 -9.09 -13.74
CA PHE A 72 -9.83 -9.72 -15.02
C PHE A 72 -11.04 -9.82 -15.96
N LEU A 73 -12.21 -10.20 -15.45
CA LEU A 73 -13.44 -10.29 -16.24
C LEU A 73 -13.95 -8.91 -16.68
N VAL A 74 -13.87 -7.90 -15.81
CA VAL A 74 -14.23 -6.52 -16.16
C VAL A 74 -13.29 -5.98 -17.25
N LEU A 75 -11.98 -6.24 -17.15
CA LEU A 75 -11.00 -5.87 -18.17
C LEU A 75 -11.34 -6.50 -19.52
N ILE A 76 -11.56 -7.83 -19.56
CA ILE A 76 -11.95 -8.52 -20.81
C ILE A 76 -13.24 -7.92 -21.37
N SER A 77 -14.22 -7.64 -20.52
CA SER A 77 -15.50 -7.09 -20.94
C SER A 77 -15.35 -5.70 -21.57
N ALA A 78 -14.47 -4.85 -21.01
CA ALA A 78 -14.18 -3.53 -21.55
C ALA A 78 -13.52 -3.61 -22.94
N VAL A 79 -12.57 -4.53 -23.12
CA VAL A 79 -11.93 -4.79 -24.41
C VAL A 79 -12.95 -5.29 -25.44
N VAL A 80 -13.81 -6.23 -25.06
CA VAL A 80 -14.88 -6.76 -25.94
C VAL A 80 -15.87 -5.65 -26.30
N ALA A 81 -16.28 -4.81 -25.34
CA ALA A 81 -17.18 -3.70 -25.60
C ALA A 81 -16.57 -2.69 -26.58
N ALA A 82 -15.29 -2.35 -26.40
CA ALA A 82 -14.56 -1.48 -27.32
C ALA A 82 -14.59 -2.07 -28.75
N LEU A 83 -14.28 -3.36 -28.92
CA LEU A 83 -14.32 -4.05 -30.22
C LEU A 83 -15.71 -4.02 -30.86
N LEU A 84 -16.77 -4.21 -30.07
CA LEU A 84 -18.16 -4.18 -30.56
C LEU A 84 -18.57 -2.77 -31.01
N PHE A 85 -18.23 -1.73 -30.24
CA PHE A 85 -18.49 -0.35 -30.62
C PHE A 85 -17.73 0.07 -31.88
N LEU A 86 -16.48 -0.35 -31.98
CA LEU A 86 -15.62 -0.16 -33.14
C LEU A 86 -16.19 -0.83 -34.39
N ASN A 87 -16.62 -2.09 -34.28
CA ASN A 87 -17.27 -2.82 -35.37
C ASN A 87 -18.62 -2.17 -35.76
N ALA A 88 -19.42 -1.74 -34.79
CA ALA A 88 -20.68 -1.05 -35.04
C ALA A 88 -20.45 0.30 -35.74
N GLY A 89 -19.45 1.08 -35.31
CA GLY A 89 -19.09 2.36 -35.91
C GLY A 89 -18.60 2.20 -37.35
N PHE A 90 -17.74 1.22 -37.61
CA PHE A 90 -17.29 0.91 -38.96
C PHE A 90 -18.45 0.46 -39.86
N LEU A 91 -19.31 -0.45 -39.36
CA LEU A 91 -20.49 -0.88 -40.08
C LEU A 91 -21.41 0.30 -40.38
N TYR A 92 -21.60 1.23 -39.43
CA TYR A 92 -22.43 2.41 -39.61
C TYR A 92 -21.91 3.33 -40.73
N ILE A 93 -20.62 3.68 -40.70
CA ILE A 93 -20.01 4.61 -41.66
C ILE A 93 -19.90 4.01 -43.07
N THR A 94 -19.59 2.71 -43.17
CA THR A 94 -19.40 2.03 -44.48
C THR A 94 -20.68 1.52 -45.12
N SER A 95 -21.79 1.55 -44.39
CA SER A 95 -23.11 1.18 -44.91
C SER A 95 -23.71 2.31 -45.71
N SER A 96 -23.18 2.52 -46.91
CA SER A 96 -23.67 3.50 -47.89
C SER A 96 -25.16 3.27 -48.21
N ALA A 97 -26.04 3.93 -47.46
CA ALA A 97 -27.50 3.93 -47.62
C ALA A 97 -28.18 2.54 -47.62
N ASN A 98 -27.56 1.49 -47.05
CA ASN A 98 -28.25 0.20 -46.82
C ASN A 98 -28.96 0.23 -45.46
N PRO A 99 -30.31 0.37 -45.41
CA PRO A 99 -31.04 0.51 -44.16
C PRO A 99 -30.92 -0.73 -43.26
N GLY A 100 -30.71 -1.92 -43.84
CA GLY A 100 -30.51 -3.15 -43.08
C GLY A 100 -29.22 -3.13 -42.25
N ASN A 101 -28.11 -2.66 -42.83
CA ASN A 101 -26.84 -2.60 -42.12
C ASN A 101 -26.78 -1.45 -41.10
N ILE A 102 -27.44 -0.32 -41.38
CA ILE A 102 -27.60 0.77 -40.41
C ILE A 102 -28.40 0.30 -39.19
N SER A 103 -29.52 -0.40 -39.42
CA SER A 103 -30.32 -1.00 -38.33
C SER A 103 -29.51 -2.00 -37.51
N LYS A 104 -28.68 -2.83 -38.18
CA LYS A 104 -27.78 -3.78 -37.51
C LYS A 104 -26.75 -3.06 -36.63
N ALA A 105 -26.15 -1.97 -37.11
CA ALA A 105 -25.21 -1.17 -36.32
C ALA A 105 -25.86 -0.60 -35.05
N HIS A 106 -27.05 -0.01 -35.15
CA HIS A 106 -27.79 0.50 -33.98
C HIS A 106 -28.11 -0.59 -32.94
N LYS A 107 -28.45 -1.81 -33.39
CA LYS A 107 -28.67 -2.93 -32.47
C LYS A 107 -27.39 -3.33 -31.73
N ILE A 108 -26.24 -3.33 -32.41
CA ILE A 108 -24.95 -3.63 -31.77
C ILE A 108 -24.62 -2.53 -30.75
N PHE A 109 -24.79 -1.25 -31.09
CA PHE A 109 -24.62 -0.15 -30.13
C PHE A 109 -25.51 -0.31 -28.90
N GLY A 110 -26.80 -0.58 -29.10
CA GLY A 110 -27.77 -0.73 -28.01
C GLY A 110 -27.44 -1.90 -27.08
N HIS A 111 -27.20 -3.10 -27.63
CA HIS A 111 -26.87 -4.27 -26.81
C HIS A 111 -25.54 -4.10 -26.06
N THR A 112 -24.53 -3.50 -26.70
CA THR A 112 -23.22 -3.26 -26.06
C THR A 112 -23.34 -2.25 -24.92
N LEU A 113 -24.12 -1.18 -25.10
CA LEU A 113 -24.37 -0.18 -24.06
C LEU A 113 -25.11 -0.77 -22.86
N VAL A 114 -26.16 -1.57 -23.11
CA VAL A 114 -26.91 -2.27 -22.04
C VAL A 114 -26.00 -3.24 -21.28
N GLY A 115 -25.16 -4.01 -21.97
CA GLY A 115 -24.20 -4.91 -21.34
C GLY A 115 -23.21 -4.18 -20.43
N MET A 116 -22.65 -3.07 -20.91
CA MET A 116 -21.74 -2.23 -20.13
C MET A 116 -22.42 -1.65 -18.87
N ILE A 117 -23.67 -1.18 -18.99
CA ILE A 117 -24.45 -0.70 -17.83
C ILE A 117 -24.67 -1.81 -16.82
N ILE A 118 -25.00 -3.04 -17.26
CA ILE A 118 -25.20 -4.19 -16.36
C ILE A 118 -23.91 -4.52 -15.62
N ILE A 119 -22.76 -4.51 -16.30
CA ILE A 119 -21.45 -4.80 -15.69
C ILE A 119 -21.11 -3.75 -14.62
N PHE A 120 -21.25 -2.46 -14.93
CA PHE A 120 -21.03 -1.40 -13.96
C PHE A 120 -22.03 -1.44 -12.80
N ALA A 121 -23.30 -1.75 -13.08
CA ALA A 121 -24.31 -1.90 -12.04
C ALA A 121 -24.00 -3.09 -11.12
N ALA A 122 -23.58 -4.23 -11.68
CA ALA A 122 -23.19 -5.40 -10.89
C ALA A 122 -21.99 -5.09 -9.99
N TRP A 123 -20.97 -4.42 -10.51
CA TRP A 123 -19.82 -3.98 -9.73
C TRP A 123 -20.23 -3.04 -8.60
N LEU A 124 -21.07 -2.05 -8.89
CA LEU A 124 -21.58 -1.13 -7.88
C LEU A 124 -22.40 -1.85 -6.81
N ILE A 125 -23.29 -2.78 -7.18
CA ILE A 125 -24.13 -3.51 -6.23
C ILE A 125 -23.27 -4.37 -5.29
N ILE A 126 -22.31 -5.13 -5.82
CA ILE A 126 -21.40 -5.93 -5.01
C ILE A 126 -20.60 -5.03 -4.07
N SER A 127 -20.12 -3.88 -4.57
CA SER A 127 -19.41 -2.88 -3.76
C SER A 127 -20.25 -2.37 -2.61
N GLN A 128 -21.50 -1.97 -2.85
CA GLN A 128 -22.37 -1.48 -1.78
C GLN A 128 -22.67 -2.55 -0.73
N ILE A 129 -22.90 -3.80 -1.14
CA ILE A 129 -23.18 -4.90 -0.21
C ILE A 129 -21.94 -5.19 0.68
N MET A 130 -20.75 -5.25 0.09
CA MET A 130 -19.52 -5.51 0.85
C MET A 130 -19.22 -4.40 1.87
N ILE A 131 -19.43 -3.13 1.49
CA ILE A 131 -19.25 -1.98 2.40
C ILE A 131 -20.23 -2.05 3.59
N ILE A 132 -21.50 -2.39 3.33
CA ILE A 132 -22.53 -2.49 4.38
C ILE A 132 -22.22 -3.64 5.35
N LEU A 133 -21.69 -4.76 4.86
CA LEU A 133 -21.37 -5.93 5.68
C LEU A 133 -20.08 -5.77 6.50
N TYR A 134 -19.15 -4.91 6.08
CA TYR A 134 -17.84 -4.71 6.72
C TYR A 134 -17.77 -3.51 7.68
N ASN A 135 -18.91 -2.91 8.05
CA ASN A 135 -19.04 -1.91 9.12
C ASN A 135 -18.09 -0.69 9.06
N GLY A 136 -17.88 -0.11 7.88
CA GLY A 136 -17.14 1.15 7.67
C GLY A 136 -17.86 2.07 6.68
N SER A 137 -18.05 3.33 7.06
CA SER A 137 -18.95 4.32 6.45
C SER A 137 -18.85 4.52 4.92
N PRO A 138 -19.98 4.90 4.28
CA PRO A 138 -20.07 5.07 2.83
C PRO A 138 -19.49 6.44 2.42
N LEU A 139 -18.86 6.50 1.24
CA LEU A 139 -18.39 7.69 0.50
C LEU A 139 -16.92 8.18 0.63
N SER A 140 -16.01 7.50 1.34
CA SER A 140 -14.57 7.87 1.29
C SER A 140 -13.71 6.91 0.46
N SER A 141 -14.03 5.61 0.40
CA SER A 141 -13.36 4.66 -0.49
C SER A 141 -14.11 4.57 -1.83
N ARG A 142 -13.80 5.48 -2.75
CA ARG A 142 -14.21 5.37 -4.16
C ARG A 142 -13.45 4.21 -4.82
N GLY A 143 -13.89 2.98 -4.54
CA GLY A 143 -13.39 1.79 -5.22
C GLY A 143 -12.01 1.32 -4.81
N ASP A 144 -11.52 1.71 -3.62
CA ASP A 144 -10.32 1.11 -3.07
C ASP A 144 -10.67 -0.22 -2.42
N TRP A 145 -10.78 -1.25 -3.26
CA TRP A 145 -11.01 -2.62 -2.87
C TRP A 145 -9.84 -3.21 -2.06
N ASN A 146 -8.67 -2.56 -2.07
CA ASN A 146 -7.50 -3.02 -1.34
C ASN A 146 -7.68 -2.83 0.18
N ALA A 147 -8.40 -1.79 0.61
CA ALA A 147 -8.73 -1.58 2.02
C ALA A 147 -9.64 -2.69 2.61
N ILE A 148 -10.43 -3.39 1.78
CA ILE A 148 -11.21 -4.56 2.20
C ILE A 148 -10.31 -5.80 2.28
N LEU A 149 -9.26 -5.88 1.44
CA LEU A 149 -8.25 -6.95 1.46
C LEU A 149 -7.33 -6.88 2.68
N ASP A 150 -7.05 -5.67 3.18
CA ASP A 150 -6.21 -5.46 4.37
C ASP A 150 -6.79 -6.09 5.65
N GLY A 151 -8.12 -6.17 5.75
CA GLY A 151 -8.81 -6.86 6.84
C GLY A 151 -8.50 -8.36 6.93
N CYS A 152 -8.06 -8.94 5.82
CA CYS A 152 -7.82 -10.37 5.66
C CYS A 152 -6.33 -10.74 5.70
N GLN A 153 -5.43 -9.85 5.29
CA GLN A 153 -3.97 -10.08 5.42
C GLN A 153 -3.49 -9.93 6.87
N ASN A 154 -4.15 -9.09 7.67
CA ASN A 154 -3.84 -8.86 9.09
C ASN A 154 -4.31 -10.00 10.04
N ALA A 155 -4.97 -11.03 9.51
CA ALA A 155 -5.48 -12.18 10.28
C ALA A 155 -4.57 -13.43 10.21
N ARG A 156 -3.36 -13.33 9.63
CA ARG A 156 -2.38 -14.42 9.66
C ARG A 156 -1.88 -14.60 11.10
N PRO A 157 -2.16 -15.72 11.79
CA PRO A 157 -1.46 -16.03 13.02
C PRO A 157 0.00 -16.27 12.66
N SER A 158 0.91 -15.48 13.22
CA SER A 158 2.34 -15.82 13.20
C SER A 158 2.50 -17.15 13.93
N THR A 159 2.71 -18.23 13.20
CA THR A 159 3.18 -19.49 13.77
C THR A 159 4.69 -19.42 13.88
N ASP A 160 5.20 -18.66 14.84
CA ASP A 160 6.54 -18.93 15.38
C ASP A 160 6.41 -19.40 16.83
N PRO A 161 6.62 -20.69 17.13
CA PRO A 161 6.82 -21.15 18.48
C PRO A 161 8.29 -20.98 18.83
N SER A 162 8.73 -19.76 19.19
CA SER A 162 10.04 -19.56 19.82
C SER A 162 9.91 -19.23 21.30
N THR A 163 9.49 -20.22 22.09
CA THR A 163 9.86 -20.29 23.51
C THR A 163 10.77 -21.49 23.70
N ASP A 164 12.08 -21.29 23.51
CA ASP A 164 13.11 -22.15 24.10
C ASP A 164 13.61 -21.48 25.39
N PRO A 165 13.39 -22.07 26.58
CA PRO A 165 13.92 -21.53 27.82
C PRO A 165 15.39 -21.94 27.96
N SER A 166 16.32 -21.07 27.58
CA SER A 166 17.73 -21.25 27.93
C SER A 166 17.99 -20.79 29.37
N THR A 167 17.82 -21.69 30.33
CA THR A 167 18.47 -21.57 31.64
C THR A 167 19.75 -22.39 31.61
N ASP A 168 20.90 -21.75 31.42
CA ASP A 168 22.22 -22.31 31.72
C ASP A 168 22.58 -22.01 33.20
N PRO A 169 22.87 -23.02 34.04
CA PRO A 169 23.32 -22.81 35.40
C PRO A 169 24.85 -22.68 35.43
N SER A 170 25.39 -21.46 35.54
CA SER A 170 26.78 -21.28 35.95
C SER A 170 26.87 -21.13 37.48
N THR A 171 27.31 -22.21 38.14
CA THR A 171 27.74 -22.20 39.53
C THR A 171 29.22 -21.81 39.61
N ASP A 172 29.53 -20.66 40.19
CA ASP A 172 30.85 -20.37 40.76
C ASP A 172 30.68 -19.97 42.25
N PRO A 173 31.31 -20.66 43.22
CA PRO A 173 31.26 -20.26 44.61
C PRO A 173 32.50 -19.43 44.98
N SER A 174 32.28 -18.18 45.41
CA SER A 174 33.24 -17.53 46.30
C SER A 174 32.54 -16.92 47.52
N THR A 175 33.18 -17.13 48.66
CA THR A 175 32.74 -16.99 50.05
C THR A 175 32.86 -15.55 50.59
N ASP A 176 31.74 -14.99 51.06
CA ASP A 176 31.43 -14.25 52.33
C ASP A 176 32.44 -13.25 52.97
N PRO A 177 32.04 -12.34 53.92
CA PRO A 177 30.87 -11.46 54.09
C PRO A 177 31.26 -9.95 54.16
N SER A 178 30.29 -9.03 54.01
CA SER A 178 30.31 -7.79 54.81
C SER A 178 28.90 -7.31 55.16
N THR A 179 28.81 -6.70 56.32
CA THR A 179 27.66 -6.49 57.23
C THR A 179 26.83 -5.21 56.99
N ASP A 180 25.49 -5.37 56.94
CA ASP A 180 24.40 -4.63 57.64
C ASP A 180 24.18 -3.09 57.42
N PRO A 181 23.01 -2.48 57.75
CA PRO A 181 21.71 -2.49 57.05
C PRO A 181 21.11 -1.08 56.74
N SER A 182 19.98 -1.07 56.01
CA SER A 182 18.75 -0.26 56.19
C SER A 182 18.28 0.69 55.05
N THR A 183 16.93 0.64 54.84
CA THR A 183 15.97 1.65 54.29
C THR A 183 16.08 1.99 52.80
N ASP A 184 15.05 2.10 51.94
CA ASP A 184 13.57 2.15 51.93
C ASP A 184 13.14 2.00 50.42
N PRO A 185 11.89 1.67 50.03
CA PRO A 185 11.53 1.48 48.62
C PRO A 185 11.11 2.80 47.97
N SER A 186 11.75 3.16 46.85
CA SER A 186 11.23 4.20 45.94
C SER A 186 10.93 3.60 44.58
N THR A 187 9.64 3.50 44.29
CA THR A 187 9.07 3.46 42.94
C THR A 187 9.38 4.77 42.20
N ASP A 188 10.07 4.68 41.06
CA ASP A 188 10.05 5.68 39.99
C ASP A 188 10.33 4.98 38.63
N PRO A 189 9.41 5.03 37.64
CA PRO A 189 9.70 4.63 36.27
C PRO A 189 10.29 5.83 35.52
N SER A 190 11.61 6.00 35.61
CA SER A 190 12.33 7.02 34.85
C SER A 190 13.69 6.49 34.43
N THR A 191 13.73 5.55 33.48
CA THR A 191 14.96 5.31 32.71
C THR A 191 15.11 6.46 31.70
N PRO A 192 16.22 7.24 31.73
CA PRO A 192 16.49 8.25 30.71
C PRO A 192 16.64 7.60 29.32
N PRO A 193 16.46 8.35 28.21
CA PRO A 193 16.66 7.80 26.88
C PRO A 193 18.09 7.29 26.77
N SER A 194 18.22 6.01 26.44
CA SER A 194 19.51 5.38 26.26
C SER A 194 20.22 6.08 25.11
N ALA A 195 21.31 6.79 25.39
CA ALA A 195 22.07 7.50 24.37
C ALA A 195 22.74 6.49 23.43
N GLY A 196 22.10 6.19 22.29
CA GLY A 196 22.64 5.26 21.30
C GLY A 196 21.66 4.94 20.17
N THR A 197 22.20 4.25 19.16
CA THR A 197 21.42 3.62 18.10
C THR A 197 20.89 2.26 18.55
N LEU A 198 19.72 1.88 18.06
CA LEU A 198 19.08 0.58 18.30
C LEU A 198 19.34 -0.39 17.15
N SER A 199 19.33 -1.69 17.47
CA SER A 199 19.18 -2.73 16.44
C SER A 199 17.75 -2.77 15.91
N ASP A 200 17.57 -3.37 14.74
CA ASP A 200 16.26 -3.50 14.10
C ASP A 200 15.22 -4.17 15.02
N ALA A 201 15.60 -5.27 15.68
CA ALA A 201 14.72 -6.00 16.58
C ALA A 201 14.32 -5.21 17.84
N GLN A 202 15.24 -4.40 18.39
CA GLN A 202 14.96 -3.57 19.57
C GLN A 202 13.96 -2.47 19.22
N ALA A 203 14.23 -1.73 18.14
CA ALA A 203 13.34 -0.67 17.69
C ALA A 203 11.93 -1.20 17.38
N ARG A 204 11.82 -2.33 16.68
CA ARG A 204 10.52 -2.97 16.41
C ARG A 204 9.77 -3.34 17.68
N SER A 205 10.47 -3.90 18.67
CA SER A 205 9.84 -4.25 19.94
C SER A 205 9.29 -3.04 20.69
N GLU A 206 9.93 -1.88 20.56
CA GLU A 206 9.52 -0.65 21.23
C GLU A 206 8.34 0.03 20.53
N VAL A 207 8.30 0.03 19.20
CA VAL A 207 7.19 0.64 18.45
C VAL A 207 5.97 -0.27 18.29
N ASP A 208 6.10 -1.60 18.43
CA ASP A 208 5.01 -2.55 18.21
C ASP A 208 3.73 -2.24 19.01
N PRO A 209 3.75 -1.77 20.27
CA PRO A 209 2.51 -1.42 20.96
C PRO A 209 1.70 -0.30 20.29
N TYR A 210 2.35 0.54 19.47
CA TYR A 210 1.83 1.82 18.97
C TYR A 210 1.71 1.89 17.45
N TYR A 211 2.60 1.23 16.71
CA TYR A 211 2.72 1.33 15.26
C TYR A 211 2.68 -0.04 14.61
N ASN A 212 2.04 -0.11 13.44
CA ASN A 212 2.35 -1.17 12.48
C ASN A 212 3.58 -0.78 11.67
N VAL A 213 4.34 -1.76 11.18
CA VAL A 213 5.44 -1.52 10.24
C VAL A 213 5.06 -2.14 8.90
N TRP A 214 5.03 -1.33 7.86
CA TRP A 214 4.83 -1.78 6.49
C TRP A 214 6.18 -2.02 5.80
N GLU A 215 6.28 -3.11 5.05
CA GLU A 215 7.48 -3.44 4.26
C GLU A 215 7.07 -4.03 2.91
N SER A 216 7.68 -3.55 1.82
CA SER A 216 7.45 -4.11 0.47
C SER A 216 8.07 -5.51 0.27
N ALA A 217 9.03 -5.87 1.12
CA ALA A 217 9.65 -7.19 1.24
C ALA A 217 10.26 -7.31 2.65
N PRO A 218 10.53 -8.53 3.17
CA PRO A 218 11.14 -8.70 4.49
C PRO A 218 12.43 -7.89 4.65
N GLY A 219 12.46 -6.98 5.62
CA GLY A 219 13.60 -6.10 5.91
C GLY A 219 13.71 -4.87 4.99
N ALA A 220 12.70 -4.58 4.17
CA ALA A 220 12.68 -3.37 3.36
C ALA A 220 12.59 -2.09 4.21
N THR A 221 11.97 -2.16 5.39
CA THR A 221 11.95 -1.07 6.38
C THR A 221 12.90 -1.45 7.50
N SER A 222 14.18 -1.10 7.37
CA SER A 222 15.19 -1.46 8.36
C SER A 222 15.26 -0.40 9.46
N PHE A 223 15.19 -0.80 10.72
CA PHE A 223 15.47 0.07 11.87
C PHE A 223 16.92 -0.06 12.38
N GLU A 224 17.75 -0.85 11.72
CA GLU A 224 19.13 -1.04 12.14
C GLU A 224 19.90 0.29 12.14
N GLY A 225 20.36 0.72 13.32
CA GLY A 225 21.05 2.00 13.47
C GLY A 225 20.13 3.21 13.72
N VAL A 226 18.83 3.00 13.95
CA VAL A 226 17.90 4.10 14.30
C VAL A 226 18.27 4.67 15.66
N GLN A 227 18.15 5.98 15.86
CA GLN A 227 18.44 6.58 17.16
C GLN A 227 17.32 6.25 18.16
N GLN A 228 17.67 5.93 19.41
CA GLN A 228 16.69 5.76 20.50
C GLN A 228 15.73 6.97 20.57
N SER A 229 16.26 8.19 20.45
CA SER A 229 15.46 9.41 20.47
C SER A 229 14.41 9.44 19.35
N THR A 230 14.70 8.87 18.19
CA THR A 230 13.74 8.81 17.07
C THR A 230 12.57 7.89 17.42
N ILE A 231 12.85 6.75 18.06
CA ILE A 231 11.81 5.82 18.55
C ILE A 231 11.01 6.46 19.68
N ASP A 232 11.66 7.10 20.64
CA ASP A 232 10.99 7.82 21.73
C ASP A 232 10.05 8.91 21.18
N GLY A 233 10.47 9.62 20.13
CA GLY A 233 9.67 10.63 19.46
C GLY A 233 8.48 10.09 18.69
N ALA A 234 8.63 8.93 18.03
CA ALA A 234 7.51 8.23 17.42
C ALA A 234 6.51 7.80 18.49
N ILE A 235 6.96 7.17 19.58
CA ILE A 235 6.08 6.78 20.70
C ILE A 235 5.36 8.01 21.28
N ALA A 236 6.06 9.13 21.43
CA ALA A 236 5.46 10.38 21.91
C ALA A 236 4.35 10.92 20.97
N ILE A 237 4.52 10.79 19.64
CA ILE A 237 3.45 11.11 18.67
C ILE A 237 2.24 10.19 18.88
N ALA A 238 2.44 8.88 19.01
CA ALA A 238 1.34 7.94 19.21
C ALA A 238 0.55 8.23 20.50
N GLU A 239 1.27 8.51 21.59
CA GLU A 239 0.66 8.81 22.89
C GLU A 239 -0.07 10.17 22.91
N ASP A 240 0.54 11.23 22.35
CA ASP A 240 -0.06 12.57 22.34
C ASP A 240 -1.24 12.66 21.35
N SER A 241 -1.13 12.01 20.20
CA SER A 241 -2.20 12.01 19.19
C SER A 241 -3.42 11.19 19.60
N GLY A 242 -3.24 10.17 20.44
CA GLY A 242 -4.29 9.23 20.82
C GLY A 242 -4.83 8.41 19.64
N ILE A 243 -4.11 8.39 18.50
CA ILE A 243 -4.47 7.63 17.32
C ILE A 243 -4.24 6.14 17.61
N PRO A 244 -5.22 5.25 17.35
CA PRO A 244 -5.04 3.83 17.60
C PRO A 244 -3.97 3.23 16.69
N LYS A 245 -3.24 2.21 17.16
CA LYS A 245 -2.25 1.46 16.37
C LYS A 245 -2.75 1.07 14.97
N SER A 246 -4.03 0.74 14.81
CA SER A 246 -4.64 0.40 13.52
C SER A 246 -4.51 1.46 12.43
N GLU A 247 -4.23 2.71 12.80
CA GLU A 247 -4.15 3.87 11.91
C GLU A 247 -2.74 4.50 11.86
N LEU A 248 -1.77 3.91 12.56
CA LEU A 248 -0.39 4.36 12.62
C LEU A 248 0.53 3.33 11.97
N TRP A 249 1.22 3.74 10.91
CA TRP A 249 2.07 2.87 10.10
C TRP A 249 3.41 3.55 9.85
N ILE A 250 4.50 2.86 10.19
CA ILE A 250 5.85 3.24 9.78
C ILE A 250 6.15 2.52 8.47
N THR A 251 6.53 3.27 7.45
CA THR A 251 6.74 2.80 6.07
C THR A 251 8.20 2.90 5.62
N GLY A 252 9.03 3.57 6.42
CA GLY A 252 10.46 3.79 6.15
C GLY A 252 11.19 4.18 7.42
N ALA A 253 12.46 3.80 7.54
CA ALA A 253 13.29 4.07 8.71
C ALA A 253 14.76 4.30 8.29
N VAL A 254 15.69 3.47 8.75
CA VAL A 254 17.09 3.48 8.32
C VAL A 254 17.23 2.61 7.08
N ASP A 255 17.01 3.24 5.92
CA ASP A 255 17.16 2.60 4.62
C ASP A 255 18.55 1.95 4.47
N SER A 256 18.60 0.62 4.31
CA SER A 256 19.87 -0.13 4.18
C SER A 256 20.36 -0.28 2.73
N GLY A 257 19.67 0.34 1.74
CA GLY A 257 19.81 -0.01 0.32
C GLY A 257 19.89 1.11 -0.72
N GLY A 258 20.03 2.40 -0.38
CA GLY A 258 19.95 3.49 -1.37
C GLY A 258 20.77 4.75 -1.06
N VAL A 259 21.02 5.57 -2.09
CA VAL A 259 21.78 6.83 -2.01
C VAL A 259 21.08 7.81 -1.05
N HIS A 260 21.55 7.92 0.19
CA HIS A 260 21.00 8.89 1.14
C HIS A 260 21.36 10.32 0.77
N ALA A 261 20.44 11.25 1.01
CA ALA A 261 20.78 12.67 1.02
C ALA A 261 21.85 12.92 2.10
N PRO A 262 22.95 13.61 1.78
CA PRO A 262 24.02 13.87 2.74
C PRO A 262 23.53 14.83 3.84
N GLY A 263 23.75 14.47 5.12
CA GLY A 263 23.42 15.33 6.26
C GLY A 263 23.60 14.62 7.60
N GLU A 264 23.79 15.39 8.68
CA GLU A 264 23.90 14.86 10.05
C GLU A 264 22.56 14.29 10.55
N ILE A 265 21.44 14.82 10.04
CA ILE A 265 20.07 14.43 10.39
C ILE A 265 19.39 13.88 9.12
N SER A 266 19.33 12.56 8.99
CA SER A 266 18.88 11.84 7.79
C SER A 266 18.37 10.43 8.14
N HIS A 267 17.77 9.72 7.17
CA HIS A 267 17.44 8.29 7.31
C HIS A 267 18.69 7.47 7.61
N GLY A 268 19.78 7.69 6.87
CA GLY A 268 21.04 6.97 7.05
C GLY A 268 21.75 7.25 8.37
N THR A 269 21.35 8.30 9.10
CA THR A 269 21.85 8.60 10.45
C THR A 269 20.84 8.30 11.56
N GLY A 270 19.70 7.68 11.23
CA GLY A 270 18.74 7.18 12.20
C GLY A 270 17.83 8.23 12.83
N TYR A 271 17.74 9.44 12.26
CA TYR A 271 16.94 10.56 12.81
C TYR A 271 15.59 10.76 12.14
N LYS A 272 15.23 9.91 11.16
CA LYS A 272 14.03 10.07 10.33
C LYS A 272 13.25 8.76 10.24
N LEU A 273 11.92 8.89 10.23
CA LEU A 273 10.98 7.81 9.95
C LEU A 273 9.96 8.32 8.94
N ASP A 274 9.57 7.43 8.03
CA ASP A 274 8.44 7.67 7.13
C ASP A 274 7.18 7.07 7.73
N PHE A 275 6.09 7.82 7.70
CA PHE A 275 4.78 7.37 8.14
C PHE A 275 3.77 7.40 7.01
N GLU A 276 2.83 6.46 7.01
CA GLU A 276 1.75 6.39 6.02
C GLU A 276 0.85 7.64 6.05
N ASP A 277 0.33 8.02 4.89
CA ASP A 277 -0.64 9.11 4.72
C ASP A 277 -2.03 8.69 5.21
N THR A 278 -2.22 8.67 6.54
CA THR A 278 -3.52 8.39 7.15
C THR A 278 -4.25 9.66 7.54
N VAL A 279 -5.59 9.66 7.40
CA VAL A 279 -6.43 10.82 7.72
C VAL A 279 -6.21 11.30 9.15
N SER A 280 -6.05 10.38 10.10
CA SER A 280 -5.85 10.71 11.51
C SER A 280 -4.49 11.36 11.75
N LEU A 281 -3.42 10.83 11.15
CA LEU A 281 -2.09 11.41 11.26
C LEU A 281 -2.00 12.78 10.55
N ASN A 282 -2.66 12.93 9.40
CA ASN A 282 -2.78 14.21 8.71
C ASN A 282 -3.46 15.25 9.59
N ASN A 283 -4.62 14.92 10.16
CA ASN A 283 -5.33 15.84 11.05
C ASN A 283 -4.47 16.19 12.28
N TYR A 284 -3.68 15.24 12.78
CA TYR A 284 -2.77 15.48 13.88
C TYR A 284 -1.67 16.50 13.52
N PHE A 285 -0.96 16.35 12.40
CA PHE A 285 0.05 17.31 12.00
C PHE A 285 -0.52 18.64 11.50
N GLU A 286 -1.67 18.63 10.82
CA GLU A 286 -2.19 19.82 10.15
C GLU A 286 -3.15 20.64 11.00
N SER A 287 -3.83 20.01 11.97
CA SER A 287 -5.01 20.63 12.62
C SER A 287 -5.11 20.45 14.13
N SER A 288 -4.27 19.62 14.77
CA SER A 288 -4.30 19.43 16.24
C SER A 288 -3.96 20.69 17.04
N GLY A 289 -3.19 21.60 16.43
CA GLY A 289 -2.57 22.74 17.13
C GLY A 289 -1.24 22.41 17.83
N GLN A 290 -0.80 21.14 17.81
CA GLN A 290 0.52 20.72 18.33
C GLN A 290 1.66 21.10 17.37
N PHE A 291 1.35 21.22 16.09
CA PHE A 291 2.30 21.53 15.03
C PHE A 291 1.91 22.82 14.32
N VAL A 292 2.92 23.58 13.91
CA VAL A 292 2.79 24.83 13.17
C VAL A 292 3.37 24.66 11.78
N ARG A 293 2.58 25.02 10.76
CA ARG A 293 3.08 25.09 9.38
C ARG A 293 4.03 26.28 9.23
N ASP A 294 5.33 26.02 9.16
CA ASP A 294 6.38 27.06 9.18
C ASP A 294 7.09 27.25 7.83
N GLY A 295 6.80 26.40 6.83
CA GLY A 295 7.39 26.54 5.52
C GLY A 295 7.13 25.37 4.56
N SER A 296 8.13 25.10 3.74
CA SER A 296 8.15 23.96 2.81
C SER A 296 9.58 23.48 2.55
N VAL A 297 9.74 22.17 2.33
CA VAL A 297 10.99 21.53 1.89
C VAL A 297 10.74 20.93 0.51
N ASP A 298 11.57 21.23 -0.49
CA ASP A 298 11.39 20.77 -1.88
C ASP A 298 9.99 21.02 -2.48
N GLY A 299 9.27 22.04 -1.98
CA GLY A 299 7.90 22.36 -2.39
C GLY A 299 6.80 21.64 -1.60
N TYR A 300 7.17 20.73 -0.70
CA TYR A 300 6.27 20.00 0.19
C TYR A 300 6.02 20.76 1.50
N PRO A 301 4.78 20.80 2.03
CA PRO A 301 4.48 21.47 3.29
C PRO A 301 5.33 20.94 4.45
N ARG A 302 5.87 21.86 5.26
CA ARG A 302 6.62 21.56 6.48
C ARG A 302 5.84 22.03 7.71
N TYR A 303 5.78 21.15 8.70
CA TYR A 303 5.16 21.38 10.00
C TYR A 303 6.18 21.10 11.11
N THR A 304 6.24 21.97 12.13
CA THR A 304 7.17 21.84 13.25
C THR A 304 6.44 21.90 14.58
N GLY A 305 6.89 21.09 15.53
CA GLY A 305 6.30 20.98 16.86
C GLY A 305 7.29 20.44 17.87
N THR A 306 6.90 20.45 19.14
CA THR A 306 7.69 19.89 20.24
C THR A 306 6.79 19.04 21.12
N ILE A 307 7.13 17.76 21.27
CA ILE A 307 6.43 16.84 22.17
C ILE A 307 7.45 16.35 23.19
N ASN A 308 7.11 16.39 24.48
CA ASN A 308 8.00 15.95 25.58
C ASN A 308 9.41 16.58 25.56
N GLY A 309 9.54 17.79 24.99
CA GLY A 309 10.82 18.52 24.89
C GLY A 309 11.68 18.14 23.67
N GLN A 310 11.24 17.20 22.85
CA GLN A 310 11.90 16.83 21.59
C GLN A 310 11.34 17.61 20.41
N ASN A 311 12.19 18.09 19.51
CA ASN A 311 11.73 18.78 18.31
C ASN A 311 11.38 17.77 17.22
N ILE A 312 10.26 18.01 16.57
CA ILE A 312 9.73 17.16 15.51
C ILE A 312 9.46 18.03 14.30
N VAL A 313 9.96 17.60 13.14
CA VAL A 313 9.72 18.24 11.85
C VAL A 313 9.05 17.22 10.94
N ALA A 314 7.81 17.48 10.55
CA ALA A 314 7.05 16.63 9.64
C ALA A 314 6.93 17.32 8.27
N VAL A 315 7.30 16.61 7.21
CA VAL A 315 7.19 17.06 5.82
C VAL A 315 6.28 16.11 5.07
N TYR A 316 5.25 16.64 4.40
CA TYR A 316 4.31 15.81 3.64
C TYR A 316 4.79 15.60 2.21
N GLU A 317 5.47 14.49 1.94
CA GLU A 317 6.08 14.19 0.64
C GLU A 317 5.14 13.42 -0.29
N ASN A 318 5.11 13.81 -1.56
CA ASN A 318 4.33 13.15 -2.61
C ASN A 318 5.15 13.06 -3.92
N ARG A 319 6.34 12.44 -3.86
CA ARG A 319 7.23 12.25 -5.03
C ARG A 319 6.86 10.99 -5.81
N THR A 320 6.91 9.84 -5.14
CA THR A 320 6.73 8.48 -5.70
C THR A 320 5.61 7.72 -5.00
N ASN A 321 5.46 7.94 -3.71
CA ASN A 321 4.43 7.48 -2.79
C ASN A 321 4.15 8.61 -1.82
N THR A 322 2.89 8.77 -1.42
CA THR A 322 2.52 9.83 -0.47
C THR A 322 2.76 9.35 0.95
N HIS A 323 3.55 10.09 1.72
CA HIS A 323 3.92 9.75 3.10
C HIS A 323 4.34 11.00 3.87
N TRP A 324 4.41 10.88 5.19
CA TRP A 324 5.04 11.86 6.06
C TRP A 324 6.49 11.48 6.30
N ASP A 325 7.39 12.35 5.89
CA ASP A 325 8.80 12.29 6.22
C ASP A 325 9.04 13.08 7.52
N VAL A 326 9.28 12.37 8.63
CA VAL A 326 9.34 12.98 9.97
C VAL A 326 10.72 12.84 10.57
N THR A 327 11.26 13.97 11.02
CA THR A 327 12.59 14.10 11.59
C THR A 327 12.52 14.43 13.08
N PHE A 328 13.37 13.80 13.89
CA PHE A 328 13.39 13.91 15.35
C PHE A 328 14.77 14.38 15.84
N TYR A 329 14.88 15.46 16.64
CA TYR A 329 16.15 15.95 17.20
C TYR A 329 16.00 16.96 18.35
#